data_AF-A0AAV5SK05-F1
#
_entry.id   AF-A0AAV5SK05-F1
#
_cell.length_a   1.000
_cell.length_b   1.000
_cell.length_c   1.000
_cell.angle_alpha   90.00
_cell.angle_beta   90.00
_cell.angle_gamma   90.00
#
_symmetry.space_group_name_H-M   'P 1'
#
loop_
_entity.id
_entity.type
_entity.pdbx_description
1 polymer ?
#
loop_
_entity_poly.entity_id
_entity_poly.type
_entity_poly.pdbx_seq_one_letter_code
_entity_poly.pdbx_strand_id
1 'polypeptide(L)'
;FRFSKIFLTFSSILIALLCTVIVRTTPSIVKDYAKLILLLIYVTTQFDIYTHLIFAPQYIMPEFCIYRMSPLINLPLNPGWGFIIWVTLVALNAPLYGACFIHRHQIIVPASSLLKLHSYVHCALLIVIATPCLTYGYSYYLIFSENMHLVNSFYLYSL
;
A
#
# COMPACT_ATOMS: atom_id res chain seq x y z
N PHE A 1 24.51 6.75 -3.26
CA PHE A 1 23.05 6.58 -3.09
C PHE A 1 22.32 5.97 -4.30
N ARG A 2 22.53 6.42 -5.55
CA ARG A 2 21.79 5.87 -6.72
C ARG A 2 21.96 4.35 -6.91
N PHE A 3 23.18 3.84 -6.75
CA PHE A 3 23.46 2.41 -6.80
C PHE A 3 22.66 1.62 -5.76
N SER A 4 22.65 2.09 -4.51
CA SER A 4 21.87 1.48 -3.42
C SER A 4 20.37 1.43 -3.73
N LYS A 5 19.79 2.47 -4.34
CA LYS A 5 18.37 2.48 -4.75
C LYS A 5 18.09 1.39 -5.79
N ILE A 6 18.92 1.29 -6.84
CA ILE A 6 18.77 0.27 -7.88
C ILE A 6 18.90 -1.13 -7.29
N PHE A 7 19.90 -1.32 -6.42
CA PHE A 7 20.11 -2.59 -5.73
C PHE A 7 18.89 -2.98 -4.90
N LEU A 8 18.34 -2.08 -4.07
CA LEU A 8 17.16 -2.35 -3.26
C LEU A 8 15.91 -2.66 -4.11
N THR A 9 15.67 -1.92 -5.19
CA THR A 9 14.57 -2.23 -6.11
C THR A 9 14.73 -3.61 -6.73
N PHE A 10 15.95 -3.95 -7.17
CA PHE A 10 16.24 -5.27 -7.73
C PHE A 10 16.05 -6.39 -6.69
N SER A 11 16.54 -6.19 -5.47
CA SER A 11 16.37 -7.14 -4.37
C SER A 11 14.90 -7.35 -4.00
N SER A 12 14.09 -6.28 -3.93
CA SER A 12 12.64 -6.39 -3.66
C SER A 12 11.94 -7.21 -4.77
N ILE A 13 12.24 -6.95 -6.04
CA ILE A 13 11.70 -7.74 -7.16
C ILE A 13 12.13 -9.21 -7.07
N LEU A 14 13.40 -9.48 -6.76
CA LEU A 14 13.92 -10.85 -6.64
C LEU A 14 13.24 -11.60 -5.49
N ILE A 15 13.07 -10.94 -4.34
CA ILE A 15 12.35 -11.51 -3.18
C ILE A 15 10.88 -11.76 -3.55
N ALA A 16 10.21 -10.84 -4.22
CA ALA A 16 8.82 -11.01 -4.66
C ALA A 16 8.66 -12.20 -5.62
N LEU A 17 9.60 -12.39 -6.55
CA LEU A 17 9.63 -13.55 -7.45
C LEU A 17 9.85 -14.85 -6.67
N LEU A 18 10.79 -14.87 -5.72
CA LEU A 18 11.04 -16.01 -4.86
C LEU A 18 9.80 -16.37 -4.04
N CYS A 19 9.15 -15.39 -3.40
CA CYS A 19 7.90 -15.58 -2.67
C CYS A 19 6.79 -16.11 -3.58
N THR A 20 6.67 -15.59 -4.81
CA THR A 20 5.69 -16.08 -5.80
C THR A 20 5.93 -17.55 -6.15
N VAL A 21 7.19 -17.95 -6.36
CA VAL A 21 7.56 -19.34 -6.60
C VAL A 21 7.20 -20.21 -5.40
N ILE A 22 7.58 -19.81 -4.19
CA ILE A 22 7.27 -20.54 -2.95
C ILE A 22 5.75 -20.75 -2.81
N VAL A 23 4.94 -19.71 -3.02
CA VAL A 23 3.47 -19.81 -2.91
C VAL A 23 2.89 -20.75 -3.96
N ARG A 24 3.44 -20.77 -5.18
CA ARG A 24 2.97 -21.66 -6.26
C ARG A 24 3.43 -23.11 -6.09
N THR A 25 4.60 -23.34 -5.50
CA THR A 25 5.15 -24.69 -5.31
C THR A 25 4.63 -25.35 -4.04
N THR A 26 4.12 -24.58 -3.07
CA THR A 26 3.64 -25.12 -1.80
C THR A 26 2.28 -25.82 -1.97
N PRO A 27 2.20 -27.16 -1.84
CA PRO A 27 0.97 -27.91 -2.07
C PRO A 27 -0.07 -27.76 -0.95
N SER A 28 0.35 -27.31 0.25
CA SER A 28 -0.53 -27.14 1.40
C SER A 28 -1.44 -25.89 1.32
N ILE A 29 -1.25 -25.04 0.31
CA ILE A 29 -1.99 -23.79 0.17
C ILE A 29 -3.22 -24.01 -0.71
N VAL A 30 -4.40 -23.69 -0.16
CA VAL A 30 -5.67 -23.69 -0.91
C VAL A 30 -5.59 -22.66 -2.06
N LYS A 31 -6.08 -23.02 -3.25
CA LYS A 31 -5.98 -22.19 -4.47
C LYS A 31 -6.48 -20.76 -4.29
N ASP A 32 -7.57 -20.55 -3.56
CA ASP A 32 -8.12 -19.22 -3.35
C ASP A 32 -7.29 -18.40 -2.36
N TYR A 33 -6.73 -19.03 -1.34
CA TYR A 33 -5.75 -18.40 -0.44
C TYR A 33 -4.46 -18.03 -1.19
N ALA A 34 -4.00 -18.90 -2.10
CA ALA A 34 -2.84 -18.60 -2.94
C ALA A 34 -3.05 -17.33 -3.78
N LYS A 35 -4.24 -17.14 -4.37
CA LYS A 35 -4.57 -15.91 -5.11
C LYS A 35 -4.49 -14.66 -4.23
N LEU A 36 -4.99 -14.74 -2.99
CA LEU A 36 -4.92 -13.62 -2.03
C LEU A 36 -3.46 -13.30 -1.65
N ILE A 37 -2.63 -14.31 -1.38
CA ILE A 37 -1.21 -14.09 -1.09
C ILE A 37 -0.50 -13.51 -2.31
N LEU A 38 -0.78 -13.99 -3.52
CA LEU A 38 -0.18 -13.44 -4.75
C LEU A 38 -0.58 -11.98 -4.98
N LEU A 39 -1.84 -11.62 -4.70
CA LEU A 39 -2.30 -10.24 -4.75
C LEU A 39 -1.59 -9.37 -3.70
N LEU A 40 -1.41 -9.88 -2.49
CA LEU A 40 -0.64 -9.22 -1.43
C LEU A 40 0.82 -8.98 -1.86
N ILE A 41 1.52 -10.02 -2.32
CA ILE A 41 2.89 -9.91 -2.82
C ILE A 41 2.96 -8.86 -3.93
N TYR A 42 2.02 -8.88 -4.87
CA TYR A 42 1.98 -7.91 -5.95
C TYR A 42 1.83 -6.46 -5.43
N VAL A 43 0.83 -6.19 -4.58
CA VAL A 43 0.59 -4.83 -4.04
C VAL A 43 1.76 -4.34 -3.20
N THR A 44 2.30 -5.17 -2.31
CA THR A 44 3.47 -4.82 -1.49
C THR A 44 4.71 -4.56 -2.35
N THR A 45 4.91 -5.34 -3.43
CA THR A 45 6.02 -5.11 -4.38
C THR A 45 5.84 -3.79 -5.13
N GLN A 46 4.62 -3.44 -5.56
CA GLN A 46 4.36 -2.14 -6.19
C GLN A 46 4.66 -1.00 -5.21
N PHE A 47 4.30 -1.16 -3.94
CA PHE A 47 4.62 -0.20 -2.89
C PHE A 47 6.13 -0.03 -2.69
N ASP A 48 6.90 -1.11 -2.63
CA ASP A 48 8.36 -1.06 -2.51
C ASP A 48 9.01 -0.37 -3.71
N ILE A 49 8.63 -0.78 -4.94
CA ILE A 49 9.13 -0.20 -6.18
C ILE A 49 8.82 1.30 -6.22
N TYR A 50 7.59 1.68 -5.92
CA TYR A 50 7.16 3.07 -5.86
C TYR A 50 7.99 3.86 -4.84
N THR A 51 8.17 3.29 -3.64
CA THR A 51 8.96 3.89 -2.57
C THR A 51 10.40 4.12 -2.99
N HIS A 52 11.06 3.14 -3.60
CA HIS A 52 12.46 3.26 -4.04
C HIS A 52 12.67 4.18 -5.24
N LEU A 53 11.71 4.25 -6.17
CA LEU A 53 11.80 5.09 -7.37
C LEU A 53 11.53 6.56 -7.09
N ILE A 54 10.51 6.82 -6.26
CA ILE A 54 9.99 8.16 -6.02
C ILE A 54 10.63 8.79 -4.78
N PHE A 55 10.74 8.02 -3.69
CA PHE A 55 11.29 8.48 -2.42
C PHE A 55 12.75 8.06 -2.26
N ALA A 56 13.49 8.78 -1.42
CA ALA A 56 14.79 8.28 -0.95
C ALA A 56 14.52 7.16 0.06
N PRO A 57 15.31 6.06 0.07
CA PRO A 57 15.23 5.05 1.11
C PRO A 57 15.79 5.64 2.41
N GLN A 58 15.02 6.52 3.05
CA GLN A 58 15.25 6.96 4.41
C GLN A 58 14.31 6.12 5.27
N TYR A 59 14.91 5.20 6.02
CA TYR A 59 14.22 4.35 6.96
C TYR A 59 13.39 5.19 7.93
N ILE A 60 12.07 4.93 7.96
CA ILE A 60 11.18 5.09 9.13
C ILE A 60 10.99 6.52 9.68
N MET A 61 11.67 7.54 9.15
CA MET A 61 11.49 8.90 9.68
C MET A 61 10.29 9.62 9.05
N PRO A 62 9.35 10.16 9.85
CA PRO A 62 8.30 11.04 9.38
C PRO A 62 8.89 12.45 9.21
N GLU A 63 9.93 12.60 8.40
CA GLU A 63 10.18 13.92 7.87
C GLU A 63 9.11 14.16 6.81
N PHE A 64 8.20 15.08 7.10
CA PHE A 64 7.35 15.77 6.12
C PHE A 64 8.18 16.53 5.06
N CYS A 65 9.37 16.04 4.72
CA CYS A 65 10.18 16.44 3.60
C CYS A 65 9.53 15.91 2.32
N ILE A 66 8.46 16.61 1.95
CA ILE A 66 7.79 16.65 0.65
C ILE A 66 8.78 16.95 -0.51
N TYR A 67 10.06 17.21 -0.18
CA TYR A 67 11.12 17.43 -1.15
C TYR A 67 11.73 16.12 -1.63
N ARG A 68 11.37 15.81 -2.88
CA ARG A 68 11.94 14.77 -3.71
C ARG A 68 13.44 15.01 -3.95
N MET A 69 14.28 14.62 -2.98
CA MET A 69 15.72 14.77 -3.07
C MET A 69 16.29 13.69 -4.02
N SER A 70 16.60 14.09 -5.26
CA SER A 70 17.24 13.25 -6.29
C SER A 70 16.49 11.94 -6.57
N PRO A 71 15.27 12.00 -7.15
CA PRO A 71 14.53 10.80 -7.55
C PRO A 71 15.26 10.06 -8.68
N LEU A 72 14.99 8.77 -8.83
CA LEU A 72 15.58 8.00 -9.93
C LEU A 72 14.98 8.41 -11.28
N ILE A 73 13.68 8.72 -11.28
CA ILE A 73 12.89 9.11 -12.45
C ILE A 73 12.24 10.45 -12.14
N ASN A 74 12.57 11.52 -12.88
CA ASN A 74 11.90 12.81 -12.73
C ASN A 74 10.52 12.80 -13.39
N LEU A 75 9.52 12.26 -12.69
CA LEU A 75 8.11 12.38 -13.08
C LEU A 75 7.60 13.80 -12.75
N PRO A 76 6.89 14.49 -13.66
CA PRO A 76 6.28 15.79 -13.41
C PRO A 76 4.99 15.66 -12.59
N LEU A 77 5.05 14.91 -11.49
CA LEU A 77 3.95 14.80 -10.53
C LEU A 77 4.05 15.88 -9.47
N ASN A 78 2.91 16.48 -9.14
CA ASN A 78 2.80 17.32 -7.95
C ASN A 78 3.19 16.48 -6.71
N PRO A 79 4.03 17.00 -5.79
CA PRO A 79 4.39 16.30 -4.56
C PRO A 79 3.20 15.78 -3.76
N GLY A 80 2.08 16.52 -3.76
CA GLY A 80 0.84 16.08 -3.12
C GLY A 80 0.30 14.77 -3.71
N TRP A 81 0.25 14.66 -5.04
CA TRP A 81 -0.15 13.42 -5.71
C TRP A 81 0.79 12.25 -5.39
N GLY A 82 2.10 12.52 -5.29
CA GLY A 82 3.07 11.49 -4.88
C GLY A 82 2.79 10.94 -3.48
N PHE A 83 2.49 11.82 -2.53
CA PHE A 83 2.12 11.43 -1.17
C PHE A 83 0.79 10.66 -1.11
N ILE A 84 -0.24 11.11 -1.86
CA ILE A 84 -1.53 10.39 -1.96
C ILE A 84 -1.33 8.96 -2.41
N ILE A 85 -0.60 8.77 -3.52
CA ILE A 85 -0.36 7.43 -4.08
C ILE A 85 0.35 6.56 -3.06
N TRP A 86 1.37 7.11 -2.38
CA TRP A 86 2.09 6.39 -1.33
C TRP A 86 1.17 5.96 -0.19
N VAL A 87 0.40 6.89 0.39
CA VAL A 87 -0.53 6.62 1.49
C VAL A 87 -1.59 5.59 1.09
N THR A 88 -2.15 5.71 -0.12
CA THR A 88 -3.15 4.76 -0.62
C THR A 88 -2.54 3.37 -0.80
N LEU A 89 -1.31 3.25 -1.31
CA LEU A 89 -0.61 1.96 -1.42
C LEU A 89 -0.34 1.34 -0.05
N VAL A 90 0.04 2.13 0.96
CA VAL A 90 0.19 1.66 2.35
C VAL A 90 -1.15 1.13 2.85
N ALA A 91 -2.22 1.93 2.73
CA ALA A 91 -3.54 1.60 3.25
C ALA A 91 -4.13 0.36 2.58
N LEU A 92 -3.86 0.13 1.28
CA LEU A 92 -4.32 -1.05 0.55
C LEU A 92 -3.75 -2.38 1.07
N ASN A 93 -2.68 -2.38 1.85
CA ASN A 93 -2.21 -3.61 2.51
C ASN A 93 -3.20 -4.08 3.60
N ALA A 94 -3.90 -3.16 4.27
CA ALA A 94 -4.83 -3.50 5.35
C ALA A 94 -5.99 -4.43 4.92
N PRO A 95 -6.76 -4.16 3.84
CA PRO A 95 -7.81 -5.07 3.39
C PRO A 95 -7.25 -6.43 2.93
N LEU A 96 -6.03 -6.47 2.38
CA LEU A 96 -5.39 -7.75 1.98
C LEU A 96 -5.00 -8.59 3.20
N TYR A 97 -4.44 -7.97 4.24
CA TYR A 97 -4.20 -8.65 5.52
C TYR A 97 -5.51 -9.10 6.17
N GLY A 98 -6.55 -8.26 6.12
CA GLY A 98 -7.89 -8.61 6.56
C GLY A 98 -8.46 -9.83 5.83
N ALA A 99 -8.34 -9.88 4.50
CA ALA A 99 -8.77 -11.03 3.70
C ALA A 99 -8.02 -12.31 4.07
N CYS A 100 -6.70 -12.24 4.22
CA CYS A 100 -5.88 -13.37 4.64
C CYS A 100 -6.26 -13.86 6.05
N PHE A 101 -6.47 -12.93 6.98
CA PHE A 101 -6.89 -13.23 8.35
C PHE A 101 -8.26 -13.91 8.38
N ILE A 102 -9.26 -13.33 7.70
CA ILE A 102 -10.62 -13.91 7.61
C ILE A 102 -10.54 -15.30 6.99
N HIS A 103 -9.83 -15.46 5.86
CA HIS A 103 -9.70 -16.76 5.21
C HIS A 103 -9.10 -17.82 6.15
N ARG A 104 -8.03 -17.51 6.89
CA ARG A 104 -7.46 -18.45 7.87
C ARG A 104 -8.41 -18.77 9.02
N HIS A 105 -9.11 -17.76 9.56
CA HIS A 105 -10.06 -17.97 10.66
C HIS A 105 -11.22 -18.84 10.21
N GLN A 106 -11.73 -18.62 9.00
CA GLN A 106 -12.83 -19.40 8.45
C GLN A 106 -12.48 -20.87 8.21
N ILE A 107 -11.20 -21.24 8.05
CA ILE A 107 -10.79 -22.66 7.97
C ILE A 107 -10.93 -23.36 9.33
N ILE A 108 -10.62 -22.67 10.42
CA ILE A 108 -10.57 -23.24 11.77
C ILE A 108 -11.98 -23.30 12.40
N VAL A 109 -12.86 -22.37 12.03
CA VAL A 109 -14.21 -22.29 12.58
C VAL A 109 -15.08 -23.47 12.10
N PRO A 110 -15.69 -24.26 13.02
CA PRO A 110 -16.51 -25.40 12.66
C PRO A 110 -17.78 -24.95 11.93
N ALA A 111 -18.32 -25.80 11.05
CA ALA A 111 -19.43 -25.46 10.17
C ALA A 111 -20.73 -25.08 10.90
N SER A 112 -20.92 -25.55 12.14
CA SER A 112 -22.08 -25.22 12.99
C SER A 112 -21.93 -23.91 13.78
N SER A 113 -20.77 -23.26 13.74
CA SER A 113 -20.54 -22.03 14.50
C SER A 113 -21.22 -20.84 13.85
N LEU A 114 -21.81 -19.97 14.68
CA LEU A 114 -22.34 -18.67 14.27
C LEU A 114 -21.26 -17.74 13.69
N LEU A 115 -19.98 -18.01 13.95
CA LEU A 115 -18.85 -17.23 13.42
C LEU A 115 -18.46 -17.64 11.98
N LYS A 116 -19.14 -18.63 11.39
CA LYS A 116 -18.91 -19.04 10.01
C LYS A 116 -19.53 -18.01 9.08
N LEU A 117 -18.69 -17.24 8.41
CA LEU A 117 -19.10 -16.18 7.51
C LEU A 117 -19.45 -16.78 6.14
N HIS A 118 -20.59 -16.37 5.58
CA HIS A 118 -20.94 -16.68 4.21
C HIS A 118 -20.03 -15.89 3.24
N SER A 119 -19.78 -16.41 2.04
CA SER A 119 -18.90 -15.77 1.05
C SER A 119 -19.33 -14.34 0.69
N TYR A 120 -20.63 -14.07 0.70
CA TYR A 120 -21.18 -12.72 0.49
C TYR A 120 -20.76 -11.75 1.60
N VAL A 121 -20.86 -12.17 2.86
CA VAL A 121 -20.47 -11.35 4.02
C VAL A 121 -18.97 -11.11 4.03
N HIS A 122 -18.17 -12.09 3.61
CA HIS A 122 -16.73 -11.92 3.44
C HIS A 122 -16.41 -10.83 2.40
N CYS A 123 -17.04 -10.89 1.22
CA CYS A 123 -16.86 -9.87 0.19
C CYS A 123 -17.31 -8.48 0.68
N ALA A 124 -18.46 -8.39 1.33
CA ALA A 124 -18.97 -7.13 1.89
C ALA A 124 -18.01 -6.54 2.94
N LEU A 125 -17.50 -7.35 3.87
CA LEU A 125 -16.50 -6.91 4.86
C LEU A 125 -15.23 -6.38 4.19
N LEU A 126 -14.74 -7.06 3.15
CA LEU A 126 -13.55 -6.60 2.42
C LEU A 126 -13.79 -5.29 1.68
N ILE A 127 -14.96 -5.11 1.07
CA ILE A 127 -15.33 -3.84 0.42
C ILE A 127 -15.40 -2.73 1.47
N VAL A 128 -16.07 -2.96 2.60
CA VAL A 128 -16.21 -1.99 3.69
C VAL A 128 -14.85 -1.58 4.27
N ILE A 129 -13.89 -2.49 4.35
CA ILE A 129 -12.51 -2.17 4.79
C ILE A 129 -11.71 -1.49 3.67
N ALA A 130 -11.87 -1.92 2.42
CA ALA A 130 -11.12 -1.37 1.29
C ALA A 130 -11.54 0.06 0.92
N THR A 131 -12.82 0.40 1.04
CA THR A 131 -13.35 1.74 0.73
C THR A 131 -12.62 2.85 1.49
N PRO A 132 -12.52 2.85 2.84
CA PRO A 132 -11.79 3.89 3.55
C PRO A 132 -10.30 3.90 3.18
N CYS A 133 -9.68 2.74 2.92
CA CYS A 133 -8.28 2.68 2.49
C CYS A 133 -8.05 3.35 1.13
N LEU A 134 -9.00 3.24 0.20
CA LEU A 134 -8.95 3.91 -1.10
C LEU A 134 -9.20 5.42 -0.98
N THR A 135 -10.08 5.84 -0.07
CA THR A 135 -10.42 7.25 0.12
C THR A 135 -9.48 8.00 1.05
N TYR A 136 -8.67 7.29 1.85
CA TYR A 136 -7.78 7.89 2.85
C TYR A 136 -6.79 8.86 2.23
N GLY A 137 -6.10 8.44 1.16
CA GLY A 137 -5.15 9.31 0.44
C GLY A 137 -5.83 10.56 -0.13
N TYR A 138 -7.03 10.41 -0.71
CA TYR A 138 -7.78 11.55 -1.25
C TYR A 138 -8.27 12.51 -0.16
N SER A 139 -8.69 11.99 1.00
CA SER A 139 -9.13 12.79 2.14
C SER A 139 -7.97 13.66 2.67
N TYR A 140 -6.76 13.10 2.75
CA TYR A 140 -5.56 13.86 3.10
C TYR A 140 -5.26 14.97 2.10
N TYR A 141 -5.49 14.74 0.81
CA TYR A 141 -5.28 15.74 -0.22
C TYR A 141 -6.22 16.94 -0.09
N LEU A 142 -7.50 16.71 0.16
CA LEU A 142 -8.46 17.80 0.35
C LEU A 142 -8.04 18.70 1.52
N ILE A 143 -7.70 18.08 2.66
CA ILE A 143 -7.21 18.80 3.84
C ILE A 143 -5.91 19.57 3.54
N PHE A 144 -4.98 18.96 2.80
CA PHE A 144 -3.72 19.60 2.46
C PHE A 144 -3.90 20.78 1.49
N SER A 145 -4.75 20.63 0.48
CA SER A 145 -5.02 21.65 -0.53
C SER A 145 -5.63 22.92 0.09
N GLU A 146 -6.57 22.76 1.01
CA GLU A 146 -7.19 23.88 1.72
C GLU A 146 -6.16 24.68 2.53
N ASN A 147 -5.27 23.98 3.24
CA ASN A 147 -4.22 24.62 4.05
C ASN A 147 -3.21 25.41 3.20
N MET A 148 -2.86 24.93 2.00
CA MET A 148 -1.95 25.67 1.09
C MET A 148 -2.53 27.01 0.63
N HIS A 149 -3.84 27.09 0.39
CA HIS A 149 -4.49 28.36 0.00
C HIS A 149 -4.42 29.39 1.13
N LEU A 150 -4.60 28.96 2.38
CA LEU A 150 -4.47 29.84 3.55
C LEU A 150 -3.04 30.36 3.69
N VAL A 151 -2.03 29.49 3.59
CA VAL A 151 -0.62 29.86 3.72
C VAL A 151 -0.20 30.85 2.63
N ASN A 152 -0.56 30.60 1.36
CA ASN A 152 -0.25 31.54 0.27
C ASN A 152 -0.93 32.90 0.46
N SER A 153 -2.15 32.93 1.02
CA SER A 153 -2.84 34.18 1.34
C SER A 153 -2.07 34.98 2.40
N PHE A 154 -1.58 34.33 3.46
CA PHE A 154 -0.77 34.99 4.49
C PHE A 154 0.52 35.62 3.94
N TYR A 155 1.22 34.93 3.03
CA TYR A 155 2.44 35.47 2.41
C TYR A 155 2.16 36.71 1.54
N LEU A 156 1.02 36.75 0.85
CA LEU A 156 0.60 37.91 0.05
C LEU A 156 0.29 39.16 0.88
N TYR A 157 -0.18 39.00 2.13
CA TYR A 157 -0.47 40.13 3.03
C TYR A 157 0.74 40.58 3.88
N SER A 158 1.85 39.84 3.83
CA SER A 158 3.04 40.10 4.64
C SER A 158 4.18 40.81 3.85
N LEU A 159 3.93 41.16 2.59
CA LEU A 159 4.84 41.87 1.68
C LEU A 159 4.22 43.22 1.28
#